data_AF-A0A818Z8R3-F1
#
_entry.id   AF-A0A818Z8R3-F1
#
_cell.length_a   1.000
_cell.length_b   1.000
_cell.length_c   1.000
_cell.angle_alpha   90.00
_cell.angle_beta   90.00
_cell.angle_gamma   90.00
#
_symmetry.space_group_name_H-M   'P 1'
#
loop_
_entity.id
_entity.type
_entity.pdbx_description
1 polymer ?
#
loop_
_entity_poly.entity_id
_entity_poly.type
_entity_poly.pdbx_seq_one_letter_code
_entity_poly.pdbx_strand_id
1 'polypeptide(L)'
;MACSTVKKLPRVTCGKAAGVFTCRGCVKDFCTRHATEHRQMLDQQMEEVSLCRDQLKQSFDEQTKQPRQHPLMQQIDEWEQNSIEKIHQVADDARKQLLNAIGKHTNKMTQVLGDLTQQLTKARDDDDFVETDLKEWTDKLNKIKNDWTTPQTINIQQDVSEISFIRKIAINDWPDDYLEHSAGDIRIEENGFVIIHGQSQGHAAVRGKCQYSSGQHRFRFKIEKLDASKWVFFGIKPKVAPMMADSANTNTAYGWAGGNAVLLNGVVQSNYNGYTSDMEISNIFE
;
A
#
# COMPACT_ATOMS: atom_id res chain seq x y z
N MET A 1 -12.23 -14.56 18.04
CA MET A 1 -12.94 -15.30 19.10
C MET A 1 -14.43 -15.03 18.96
N ALA A 2 -15.24 -16.08 18.81
CA ALA A 2 -16.69 -15.93 18.65
C ALA A 2 -17.34 -15.85 20.04
N CYS A 3 -17.80 -14.65 20.40
CA CYS A 3 -18.76 -14.50 21.49
C CYS A 3 -20.05 -15.18 21.01
N SER A 4 -20.46 -16.25 21.69
CA SER A 4 -21.58 -17.08 21.27
C SER A 4 -22.83 -16.23 21.03
N THR A 5 -23.49 -16.45 19.89
CA THR A 5 -24.80 -15.89 19.58
C THR A 5 -25.73 -16.17 20.74
N VAL A 6 -26.29 -15.11 21.35
CA VAL A 6 -27.26 -15.19 22.44
C VAL A 6 -28.31 -16.24 22.07
N LYS A 7 -28.25 -17.40 22.73
CA LYS A 7 -29.19 -18.49 22.47
C LYS A 7 -30.60 -17.97 22.75
N LYS A 8 -31.49 -18.06 21.76
CA LYS A 8 -32.91 -17.75 21.96
C LYS A 8 -33.45 -18.58 23.11
N LEU A 9 -33.94 -17.89 24.13
CA LEU A 9 -34.44 -18.44 25.39
C LEU A 9 -35.46 -19.59 25.17
N PRO A 10 -35.33 -20.71 25.90
CA PRO A 10 -36.42 -21.66 26.08
C PRO A 10 -37.65 -20.94 26.64
N ARG A 11 -38.82 -21.19 26.04
CA ARG A 11 -40.10 -20.60 26.48
C ARG A 11 -40.46 -21.11 27.87
N VAL A 12 -40.30 -20.27 28.89
CA VAL A 12 -40.96 -20.45 30.18
C VAL A 12 -42.35 -19.81 30.07
N THR A 13 -43.37 -20.60 29.73
CA THR A 13 -44.77 -20.13 29.66
C THR A 13 -45.62 -20.81 30.72
N CYS A 14 -46.35 -20.01 31.50
CA CYS A 14 -47.34 -20.52 32.44
C CYS A 14 -48.68 -20.72 31.73
N GLY A 15 -49.25 -21.93 31.80
CA GLY A 15 -50.61 -22.19 31.30
C GLY A 15 -51.74 -21.72 32.24
N LYS A 16 -51.45 -20.87 33.25
CA LYS A 16 -52.45 -20.38 34.22
C LYS A 16 -52.92 -18.97 33.83
N ALA A 17 -54.23 -18.79 33.79
CA ALA A 17 -54.94 -17.67 33.16
C ALA A 17 -54.81 -16.27 33.82
N ALA A 18 -53.90 -16.07 34.77
CA ALA A 18 -53.68 -14.77 35.39
C ALA A 18 -52.17 -14.48 35.47
N GLY A 19 -51.64 -13.84 34.42
CA GLY A 19 -50.33 -13.21 34.47
C GLY A 19 -50.38 -12.01 35.40
N VAL A 20 -49.45 -11.92 36.36
CA VAL A 20 -49.37 -10.81 37.32
C VAL A 20 -48.37 -9.76 36.86
N PHE A 21 -47.43 -10.15 35.99
CA PHE A 21 -46.34 -9.28 35.52
C PHE A 21 -46.14 -9.42 34.01
N THR A 22 -46.04 -8.28 33.30
CA THR A 22 -45.73 -8.24 31.86
C THR A 22 -44.30 -7.73 31.66
N CYS A 23 -43.47 -8.52 30.99
CA CYS A 23 -42.14 -8.06 30.56
C CYS A 23 -42.27 -7.28 29.25
N ARG A 24 -41.96 -5.98 29.25
CA ARG A 24 -42.03 -5.13 28.06
C ARG A 24 -41.04 -5.53 26.96
N GLY A 25 -39.85 -6.01 27.34
CA GLY A 25 -38.84 -6.43 26.37
C GLY A 25 -39.21 -7.71 25.63
N CYS A 26 -39.86 -8.66 26.31
CA CYS A 26 -40.29 -9.92 25.70
C CYS A 26 -41.75 -9.92 25.22
N VAL A 27 -42.53 -8.90 25.58
CA VAL A 27 -43.97 -8.75 25.33
C VAL A 27 -44.74 -10.01 25.76
N LYS A 28 -44.50 -10.47 26.99
CA LYS A 28 -45.12 -11.67 27.56
C LYS A 28 -45.54 -11.46 29.01
N ASP A 29 -46.63 -12.12 29.36
CA ASP A 29 -47.14 -12.17 30.72
C ASP A 29 -46.61 -13.40 31.47
N PHE A 30 -46.22 -13.18 32.72
CA PHE A 30 -45.66 -14.18 33.60
C PHE A 30 -46.42 -14.18 34.92
N CYS A 31 -46.56 -15.36 35.53
CA CYS A 31 -46.85 -15.42 36.96
C CYS A 31 -45.59 -15.09 37.75
N THR A 32 -45.73 -14.73 39.03
CA THR A 32 -44.61 -14.30 39.88
C THR A 32 -43.39 -15.24 39.83
N ARG A 33 -43.62 -16.57 39.86
CA ARG A 33 -42.54 -17.56 39.81
C ARG A 33 -41.76 -17.52 38.48
N HIS A 34 -42.47 -17.54 37.35
CA HIS A 34 -41.83 -17.53 36.03
C HIS A 34 -41.23 -16.15 35.69
N ALA A 35 -41.71 -15.07 36.31
CA ALA A 35 -41.08 -13.75 36.22
C ALA A 35 -39.71 -13.74 36.91
N THR A 36 -39.59 -14.38 38.08
CA THR A 36 -38.30 -14.56 38.78
C THR A 36 -37.34 -15.44 37.99
N GLU A 37 -37.81 -16.57 37.46
CA GLU A 37 -37.00 -17.44 36.59
C GLU A 37 -36.52 -16.69 35.34
N HIS A 38 -37.41 -15.94 34.68
CA HIS A 38 -37.04 -15.10 33.54
C HIS A 38 -35.98 -14.07 33.91
N ARG A 39 -36.09 -13.44 35.09
CA ARG A 39 -35.10 -12.47 35.55
C ARG A 39 -33.74 -13.11 35.82
N GLN A 40 -33.71 -14.28 36.45
CA GLN A 40 -32.48 -15.05 36.66
C GLN A 40 -31.78 -15.40 35.34
N MET A 41 -32.56 -15.77 34.30
CA MET A 41 -31.98 -16.02 32.97
C MET A 41 -31.40 -14.76 32.33
N LEU A 42 -32.03 -13.59 32.52
CA LEU A 42 -31.47 -12.32 32.04
C LEU A 42 -30.19 -11.95 32.80
N ASP A 43 -30.13 -12.22 34.11
CA ASP A 43 -28.93 -11.99 34.91
C ASP A 43 -27.78 -12.90 34.43
N GLN A 44 -28.05 -14.18 34.13
CA GLN A 44 -27.06 -15.08 33.50
C GLN A 44 -26.58 -14.57 32.14
N GLN A 45 -27.47 -14.07 31.28
CA GLN A 45 -27.07 -13.49 30.00
C GLN A 45 -26.21 -12.23 30.19
N MET A 46 -26.49 -11.43 31.21
CA MET A 46 -25.69 -10.25 31.53
C MET A 46 -24.28 -10.63 32.03
N GLU A 47 -24.16 -11.70 32.81
CA GLU A 47 -22.87 -12.26 33.21
C GLU A 47 -22.07 -12.76 31.99
N GLU A 48 -22.70 -13.46 31.05
CA GLU A 48 -22.06 -13.89 29.80
C GLU A 48 -21.55 -12.70 28.97
N VAL A 49 -22.36 -11.64 28.83
CA VAL A 49 -21.95 -10.40 28.14
C VAL A 49 -20.78 -9.73 28.87
N SER A 50 -20.81 -9.71 30.20
CA SER A 50 -19.75 -9.09 31.01
C SER A 50 -18.43 -9.87 30.88
N LEU A 51 -18.49 -11.20 30.92
CA LEU A 51 -17.33 -12.06 30.70
C LEU A 51 -16.73 -11.86 29.31
N CYS A 52 -17.58 -11.77 28.28
CA CYS A 52 -17.14 -11.53 26.91
C CYS A 52 -16.47 -10.15 26.76
N ARG A 53 -17.01 -9.11 27.42
CA ARG A 53 -16.37 -7.79 27.49
C ARG A 53 -14.97 -7.89 28.11
N ASP A 54 -14.84 -8.61 29.22
CA ASP A 54 -13.56 -8.72 29.94
C ASP A 54 -12.51 -9.48 29.14
N GLN A 55 -12.91 -10.55 28.44
CA GLN A 55 -12.04 -11.28 27.52
C GLN A 55 -11.58 -10.41 26.34
N LEU A 56 -12.49 -9.61 25.76
CA LEU A 56 -12.14 -8.67 24.69
C LEU A 56 -11.18 -7.60 25.19
N LYS A 57 -11.45 -7.03 26.37
CA LYS A 57 -10.59 -6.03 26.99
C LYS A 57 -9.19 -6.59 27.26
N GLN A 58 -9.11 -7.79 27.83
CA GLN A 58 -7.83 -8.46 28.06
C GLN A 58 -7.07 -8.67 26.74
N SER A 59 -7.75 -9.10 25.67
CA SER A 59 -7.14 -9.28 24.36
C SER A 59 -6.57 -7.97 23.80
N PHE A 60 -7.29 -6.84 23.96
CA PHE A 60 -6.79 -5.51 23.57
C PHE A 60 -5.61 -5.05 24.42
N ASP A 61 -5.67 -5.26 25.74
CA ASP A 61 -4.58 -4.91 26.65
C ASP A 61 -3.31 -5.72 26.34
N GLU A 62 -3.44 -7.01 26.00
CA GLU A 62 -2.34 -7.87 25.57
C GLU A 62 -1.74 -7.40 24.25
N GLN A 63 -2.56 -7.10 23.24
CA GLN A 63 -2.09 -6.54 21.96
C GLN A 63 -1.39 -5.18 22.13
N THR A 64 -1.89 -4.33 23.03
CA THR A 64 -1.27 -3.02 23.32
C THR A 64 0.12 -3.19 23.94
N LYS A 65 0.29 -4.22 24.78
CA LYS A 65 1.60 -4.57 25.38
C LYS A 65 2.55 -5.23 24.37
N GLN A 66 2.03 -5.96 23.39
CA GLN A 66 2.82 -6.66 22.37
C GLN A 66 2.37 -6.32 20.94
N PRO A 67 2.60 -5.07 20.47
CA PRO A 67 2.11 -4.62 19.16
C PRO A 67 2.66 -5.44 17.98
N ARG A 68 3.84 -6.03 18.13
CA ARG A 68 4.49 -6.86 17.11
C ARG A 68 3.76 -8.19 16.84
N GLN A 69 2.92 -8.65 17.75
CA GLN A 69 2.12 -9.86 17.54
C GLN A 69 0.82 -9.58 16.78
N HIS A 70 0.56 -8.32 16.42
CA HIS A 70 -0.63 -7.98 15.67
C HIS A 70 -0.62 -8.68 14.30
N PRO A 71 -1.73 -9.26 13.83
CA PRO A 71 -1.77 -9.96 12.53
C PRO A 71 -1.33 -9.11 11.33
N LEU A 72 -1.54 -7.79 11.37
CA LEU A 72 -1.02 -6.89 10.32
C LEU A 72 0.50 -6.76 10.33
N MET A 73 1.16 -6.91 11.49
CA MET A 73 2.63 -6.96 11.55
C MET A 73 3.16 -8.22 10.89
N GLN A 74 2.48 -9.37 11.09
CA GLN A 74 2.85 -10.61 10.41
C GLN A 74 2.82 -10.48 8.88
N GLN A 75 1.91 -9.69 8.32
CA GLN A 75 1.88 -9.42 6.87
C GLN A 75 3.11 -8.62 6.40
N ILE A 76 3.63 -7.72 7.24
CA ILE A 76 4.86 -6.98 6.94
C ILE A 76 6.06 -7.94 7.00
N ASP A 77 6.13 -8.76 8.05
CA ASP A 77 7.19 -9.75 8.23
C ASP A 77 7.22 -10.77 7.07
N GLU A 78 6.04 -11.25 6.64
CA GLU A 78 5.91 -12.13 5.48
C GLU A 78 6.34 -11.45 4.18
N TRP A 79 5.97 -10.18 3.98
CA TRP A 79 6.39 -9.41 2.81
C TRP A 79 7.91 -9.21 2.80
N GLU A 80 8.53 -8.92 3.94
CA GLU A 80 9.97 -8.75 4.09
C GLU A 80 10.71 -10.05 3.75
N GLN A 81 10.30 -11.16 4.37
CA GLN A 81 10.94 -12.46 4.15
C GLN A 81 10.84 -12.90 2.68
N ASN A 82 9.67 -12.75 2.07
CA ASN A 82 9.48 -13.09 0.66
C ASN A 82 10.29 -12.18 -0.29
N SER A 83 10.52 -10.93 0.11
CA SER A 83 11.32 -9.97 -0.67
C SER A 83 12.80 -10.32 -0.62
N ILE A 84 13.32 -10.66 0.56
CA ILE A 84 14.70 -11.12 0.75
C ILE A 84 14.96 -12.41 -0.05
N GLU A 85 14.04 -13.38 0.03
CA GLU A 85 14.16 -14.65 -0.69
C GLU A 85 14.25 -14.44 -2.21
N LYS A 86 13.46 -13.52 -2.77
CA LYS A 86 13.55 -13.16 -4.20
C LYS A 86 14.90 -12.58 -4.58
N ILE A 87 15.49 -11.74 -3.73
CA ILE A 87 16.84 -11.19 -3.96
C ILE A 87 17.86 -12.32 -4.02
N HIS A 88 17.80 -13.25 -3.06
CA HIS A 88 18.69 -14.41 -3.03
C HIS A 88 18.57 -15.26 -4.30
N GLN A 89 17.33 -15.57 -4.72
CA GLN A 89 17.08 -16.37 -5.92
C GLN A 89 17.67 -15.73 -7.18
N VAL A 90 17.44 -14.43 -7.39
CA VAL A 90 17.98 -13.71 -8.56
C VAL A 90 19.50 -13.60 -8.49
N ALA A 91 20.08 -13.37 -7.31
CA ALA A 91 21.52 -13.33 -7.14
C ALA A 91 22.16 -14.70 -7.45
N ASP A 92 21.55 -15.80 -7.01
CA ASP A 92 22.04 -17.15 -7.29
C ASP A 92 21.91 -17.53 -8.76
N ASP A 93 20.83 -17.12 -9.42
CA ASP A 93 20.69 -17.30 -10.86
C ASP A 93 21.76 -16.51 -11.63
N ALA A 94 21.99 -15.24 -11.28
CA ALA A 94 23.05 -14.43 -11.87
C ALA A 94 24.44 -15.06 -11.67
N ARG A 95 24.73 -15.60 -10.47
CA ARG A 95 25.98 -16.34 -10.21
C ARG A 95 26.10 -17.58 -11.10
N LYS A 96 25.04 -18.37 -11.26
CA LYS A 96 25.04 -19.55 -12.15
C LYS A 96 25.27 -19.17 -13.60
N GLN A 97 24.61 -18.12 -14.08
CA GLN A 97 24.80 -17.60 -15.43
C GLN A 97 26.25 -17.14 -15.66
N LEU A 98 26.82 -16.40 -14.70
CA LEU A 98 28.21 -15.96 -14.76
C LEU A 98 29.19 -17.15 -14.78
N LEU A 99 29.00 -18.13 -13.90
CA LEU A 99 29.84 -19.34 -13.87
C LEU A 99 29.78 -20.12 -15.18
N ASN A 100 28.60 -20.22 -15.81
CA ASN A 100 28.44 -20.85 -17.12
C ASN A 100 29.15 -20.04 -18.23
N ALA A 101 29.03 -18.71 -18.23
CA ALA A 101 29.71 -17.84 -19.17
C ALA A 101 31.24 -17.94 -19.04
N ILE A 102 31.76 -17.94 -17.80
CA ILE A 102 33.17 -18.17 -17.49
C ILE A 102 33.59 -19.56 -17.98
N GLY A 103 32.83 -20.61 -17.68
CA GLY A 103 33.14 -21.97 -18.11
C GLY A 103 33.23 -22.11 -19.64
N LYS A 104 32.31 -21.49 -20.38
CA LYS A 104 32.35 -21.44 -21.85
C LYS A 104 33.59 -20.69 -22.35
N HIS A 105 33.91 -19.55 -21.74
CA HIS A 105 35.09 -18.77 -22.08
C HIS A 105 36.38 -19.56 -21.83
N THR A 106 36.50 -20.21 -20.66
CA THR A 106 37.62 -21.08 -20.31
C THR A 106 37.77 -22.23 -21.30
N ASN A 107 36.70 -22.91 -21.67
CA ASN A 107 36.76 -24.00 -22.66
C ASN A 107 37.28 -23.52 -24.02
N LYS A 108 36.79 -22.37 -24.50
CA LYS A 108 37.29 -21.76 -25.74
C LYS A 108 38.79 -21.43 -25.64
N MET A 109 39.23 -20.92 -24.50
CA MET A 109 40.64 -20.58 -24.29
C MET A 109 41.54 -21.82 -24.26
N THR A 110 41.09 -22.89 -23.61
CA THR A 110 41.79 -24.18 -23.59
C THR A 110 41.95 -24.75 -25.00
N GLN A 111 40.94 -24.62 -25.86
CA GLN A 111 41.03 -25.05 -27.26
C GLN A 111 42.09 -24.22 -28.03
N VAL A 112 42.05 -22.89 -27.92
CA VAL A 112 43.03 -22.02 -28.59
C VAL A 112 44.46 -22.31 -28.13
N LEU A 113 44.66 -22.55 -26.82
CA LEU A 113 45.95 -22.95 -26.28
C LEU A 113 46.40 -24.33 -26.78
N GLY A 114 45.46 -25.28 -26.91
CA GLY A 114 45.72 -26.60 -27.48
C GLY A 114 46.21 -26.51 -28.94
N ASP A 115 45.51 -25.73 -29.77
CA ASP A 115 45.87 -25.51 -31.17
C ASP A 115 47.26 -24.84 -31.30
N LEU A 116 47.55 -23.86 -30.44
CA LEU A 116 48.85 -23.21 -30.40
C LEU A 116 49.96 -24.18 -29.96
N THR A 117 49.67 -25.05 -28.99
CA THR A 117 50.61 -26.08 -28.53
C THR A 117 50.95 -27.06 -29.66
N GLN A 118 49.95 -27.47 -30.45
CA GLN A 118 50.18 -28.33 -31.62
C GLN A 118 51.05 -27.64 -32.68
N GLN A 119 50.77 -26.36 -32.99
CA GLN A 119 51.57 -25.57 -33.93
C GLN A 119 53.04 -25.47 -33.47
N LEU A 120 53.26 -25.13 -32.20
CA LEU A 120 54.59 -25.01 -31.61
C LEU A 120 55.35 -26.35 -31.62
N THR A 121 54.67 -27.45 -31.27
CA THR A 121 55.28 -28.78 -31.25
C THR A 121 55.70 -29.19 -32.66
N LYS A 122 54.80 -29.04 -33.64
CA LYS A 122 55.08 -29.38 -35.04
C LYS A 122 56.25 -28.57 -35.60
N ALA A 123 56.22 -27.24 -35.46
CA ALA A 123 57.28 -26.37 -35.95
C ALA A 123 58.64 -26.70 -35.33
N ARG A 124 58.65 -27.11 -34.05
CA ARG A 124 59.86 -27.55 -33.36
C ARG A 124 60.36 -28.92 -33.87
N ASP A 125 59.46 -29.87 -34.11
CA ASP A 125 59.82 -31.21 -34.59
C ASP A 125 60.32 -31.17 -36.05
N ASP A 126 59.74 -30.28 -36.86
CA ASP A 126 60.10 -30.07 -38.26
C ASP A 126 61.31 -29.11 -38.43
N ASP A 127 61.81 -28.50 -37.34
CA ASP A 127 62.81 -27.41 -37.33
C ASP A 127 62.46 -26.25 -38.29
N ASP A 128 61.15 -26.00 -38.43
CA ASP A 128 60.53 -25.11 -39.42
C ASP A 128 59.88 -23.91 -38.69
N PHE A 129 60.73 -22.98 -38.25
CA PHE A 129 60.28 -21.71 -37.68
C PHE A 129 61.27 -20.59 -37.99
N VAL A 130 60.72 -19.38 -38.18
CA VAL A 130 61.50 -18.15 -38.33
C VAL A 130 61.10 -17.12 -37.27
N GLU A 131 61.83 -16.00 -37.19
CA GLU A 131 61.62 -14.96 -36.18
C GLU A 131 60.20 -14.37 -36.21
N THR A 132 59.55 -14.35 -37.38
CA THR A 132 58.17 -13.89 -37.51
C THR A 132 57.17 -14.83 -36.84
N ASP A 133 57.39 -16.15 -36.89
CA ASP A 133 56.52 -17.13 -36.25
C ASP A 133 56.63 -17.05 -34.73
N LEU A 134 57.87 -16.92 -34.22
CA LEU A 134 58.13 -16.70 -32.80
C LEU A 134 57.44 -15.45 -32.26
N LYS A 135 57.46 -14.36 -33.05
CA LYS A 135 56.75 -13.12 -32.72
C LYS A 135 55.23 -13.33 -32.71
N GLU A 136 54.68 -13.98 -33.73
CA GLU A 136 53.24 -14.23 -33.83
C GLU A 136 52.72 -15.10 -32.67
N TRP A 137 53.43 -16.18 -32.32
CA TRP A 137 53.06 -17.03 -31.18
C TRP A 137 53.16 -16.30 -29.84
N THR A 138 54.18 -15.46 -29.67
CA THR A 138 54.32 -14.61 -28.48
C THR A 138 53.15 -13.63 -28.36
N ASP A 139 52.74 -13.00 -29.46
CA ASP A 139 51.60 -12.09 -29.49
C ASP A 139 50.28 -12.81 -29.20
N LYS A 140 50.09 -14.03 -29.74
CA LYS A 140 48.93 -14.89 -29.44
C LYS A 140 48.87 -15.25 -27.95
N LEU A 141 49.99 -15.64 -27.33
CA LEU A 141 50.07 -15.93 -25.90
C LEU A 141 49.72 -14.71 -25.03
N ASN A 142 50.24 -13.53 -25.40
CA ASN A 142 49.92 -12.29 -24.69
C ASN A 142 48.43 -11.94 -24.81
N LYS A 143 47.83 -12.15 -25.98
CA LYS A 143 46.39 -11.93 -26.18
C LYS A 143 45.54 -12.88 -25.33
N ILE A 144 45.87 -14.17 -25.33
CA ILE A 144 45.22 -15.19 -24.48
C ILE A 144 45.30 -14.81 -23.00
N LYS A 145 46.48 -14.38 -22.55
CA LYS A 145 46.71 -13.95 -21.16
C LYS A 145 45.82 -12.76 -20.78
N ASN A 146 45.70 -11.77 -21.66
CA ASN A 146 44.87 -10.58 -21.42
C ASN A 146 43.38 -10.92 -21.41
N ASP A 147 42.92 -11.73 -22.37
CA ASP A 147 41.53 -12.16 -22.47
C ASP A 147 41.11 -13.04 -21.28
N TRP A 148 42.05 -13.76 -20.64
CA TRP A 148 41.81 -14.53 -19.43
C TRP A 148 41.50 -13.67 -18.20
N THR A 149 42.26 -12.58 -18.01
CA THR A 149 42.11 -11.70 -16.83
C THR A 149 40.90 -10.79 -16.93
N THR A 150 40.51 -10.42 -18.16
CA THR A 150 39.39 -9.50 -18.41
C THR A 150 38.65 -9.92 -19.68
N PRO A 151 37.75 -10.91 -19.61
CA PRO A 151 37.02 -11.38 -20.79
C PRO A 151 36.11 -10.28 -21.32
N GLN A 152 36.39 -9.79 -22.53
CA GLN A 152 35.59 -8.74 -23.19
C GLN A 152 34.15 -9.16 -23.49
N THR A 153 33.86 -10.46 -23.44
CA THR A 153 32.54 -11.03 -23.78
C THR A 153 31.58 -11.13 -22.59
N ILE A 154 32.03 -10.80 -21.37
CA ILE A 154 31.20 -10.88 -20.15
C ILE A 154 31.11 -9.49 -19.55
N ASN A 155 29.89 -8.96 -19.45
CA ASN A 155 29.63 -7.68 -18.81
C ASN A 155 28.50 -7.84 -17.79
N ILE A 156 28.70 -7.31 -16.58
CA ILE A 156 27.66 -7.25 -15.55
C ILE A 156 27.05 -5.86 -15.62
N GLN A 157 25.76 -5.79 -15.94
CA GLN A 157 25.00 -4.55 -16.00
C GLN A 157 23.80 -4.65 -15.07
N GLN A 158 23.40 -3.52 -14.50
CA GLN A 158 22.13 -3.42 -13.80
C GLN A 158 21.01 -3.25 -14.83
N ASP A 159 19.92 -4.00 -14.64
CA ASP A 159 18.69 -3.77 -15.36
C ASP A 159 18.08 -2.45 -14.85
N VAL A 160 17.85 -1.51 -15.76
CA VAL A 160 17.37 -0.15 -15.45
C VAL A 160 15.86 -0.02 -15.68
N SER A 161 15.15 -1.14 -15.77
CA SER A 161 13.69 -1.15 -15.96
C SER A 161 12.97 -0.33 -14.87
N GLU A 162 12.04 0.52 -15.30
CA GLU A 162 11.30 1.46 -14.42
C GLU A 162 10.37 0.74 -13.42
N ILE A 163 10.18 -0.57 -13.56
CA ILE A 163 9.33 -1.37 -12.69
C ILE A 163 10.16 -1.89 -11.52
N SER A 164 9.86 -1.42 -10.31
CA SER A 164 10.55 -1.89 -9.10
C SER A 164 10.43 -3.42 -8.95
N PHE A 165 11.57 -4.10 -9.00
CA PHE A 165 11.71 -5.54 -8.78
C PHE A 165 11.05 -5.99 -7.47
N ILE A 166 11.14 -5.15 -6.42
CA ILE A 166 10.45 -5.35 -5.15
C ILE A 166 9.30 -4.36 -5.03
N ARG A 167 8.08 -4.88 -4.91
CA ARG A 167 6.89 -4.05 -4.68
C ARG A 167 6.90 -3.55 -3.24
N LYS A 168 6.79 -2.24 -3.06
CA LYS A 168 6.71 -1.62 -1.73
C LYS A 168 5.38 -1.96 -1.04
N ILE A 169 5.42 -2.26 0.26
CA ILE A 169 4.22 -2.33 1.09
C ILE A 169 3.80 -0.91 1.53
N ALA A 170 2.51 -0.62 1.45
CA ALA A 170 1.94 0.66 1.86
C ALA A 170 0.88 0.42 2.93
N ILE A 171 0.97 1.18 4.02
CA ILE A 171 -0.04 1.19 5.08
C ILE A 171 -1.02 2.31 4.75
N ASN A 172 -2.22 1.94 4.31
CA ASN A 172 -3.31 2.88 4.09
C ASN A 172 -4.14 2.96 5.37
N ASP A 173 -3.76 3.90 6.23
CA ASP A 173 -4.59 4.32 7.35
C ASP A 173 -5.67 5.25 6.78
N TRP A 174 -6.86 4.68 6.53
CA TRP A 174 -7.97 5.45 5.99
C TRP A 174 -8.58 6.26 7.12
N PRO A 175 -8.67 7.59 6.98
CA PRO A 175 -9.37 8.39 7.98
C PRO A 175 -10.84 7.96 8.07
N ASP A 176 -11.42 8.10 9.27
CA ASP A 176 -12.87 7.90 9.50
C ASP A 176 -13.75 8.85 8.65
N ASP A 177 -13.15 9.87 8.03
CA ASP A 177 -13.82 10.83 7.16
C ASP A 177 -13.77 10.40 5.69
N TYR A 178 -14.95 10.23 5.12
CA TYR A 178 -15.17 9.93 3.72
C TYR A 178 -16.13 10.95 3.11
N LEU A 179 -16.09 11.08 1.80
CA LEU A 179 -16.90 12.04 1.07
C LEU A 179 -18.31 11.49 0.90
N GLU A 180 -19.31 12.27 1.30
CA GLU A 180 -20.71 11.81 1.33
C GLU A 180 -21.64 12.73 0.54
N HIS A 181 -21.33 14.03 0.49
CA HIS A 181 -22.22 15.01 -0.14
C HIS A 181 -21.59 15.54 -1.42
N SER A 182 -22.36 15.57 -2.51
CA SER A 182 -21.93 16.12 -3.81
C SER A 182 -22.92 17.16 -4.34
N ALA A 183 -22.43 18.07 -5.17
CA ALA A 183 -23.22 19.00 -5.96
C ALA A 183 -22.55 19.25 -7.33
N GLY A 184 -23.35 19.31 -8.39
CA GLY A 184 -22.86 19.41 -9.77
C GLY A 184 -22.58 18.05 -10.41
N ASP A 185 -21.86 18.06 -11.52
CA ASP A 185 -21.54 16.88 -12.33
C ASP A 185 -20.32 16.14 -11.74
N ILE A 186 -20.53 15.40 -10.66
CA ILE A 186 -19.48 14.71 -9.91
C ILE A 186 -20.02 13.42 -9.32
N ARG A 187 -19.20 12.37 -9.36
CA ARG A 187 -19.50 11.06 -8.78
C ARG A 187 -18.53 10.77 -7.66
N ILE A 188 -19.06 10.14 -6.62
CA ILE A 188 -18.29 9.61 -5.51
C ILE A 188 -18.28 8.09 -5.66
N GLU A 189 -17.10 7.51 -5.75
CA GLU A 189 -16.85 6.09 -5.93
C GLU A 189 -16.04 5.54 -4.74
N GLU A 190 -15.80 4.23 -4.74
CA GLU A 190 -15.02 3.53 -3.70
C GLU A 190 -15.43 3.92 -2.27
N ASN A 191 -16.73 3.87 -1.97
CA ASN A 191 -17.28 4.18 -0.64
C ASN A 191 -16.92 5.57 -0.08
N GLY A 192 -16.70 6.57 -0.94
CA GLY A 192 -16.40 7.93 -0.49
C GLY A 192 -14.92 8.33 -0.60
N PHE A 193 -14.07 7.46 -1.13
CA PHE A 193 -12.62 7.72 -1.24
C PHE A 193 -12.19 8.22 -2.61
N VAL A 194 -12.98 7.98 -3.67
CA VAL A 194 -12.67 8.42 -5.03
C VAL A 194 -13.71 9.41 -5.53
N ILE A 195 -13.24 10.49 -6.15
CA ILE A 195 -14.09 11.49 -6.78
C ILE A 195 -13.79 11.50 -8.27
N ILE A 196 -14.85 11.45 -9.08
CA ILE A 196 -14.74 11.60 -10.53
C ILE A 196 -15.61 12.77 -10.96
N HIS A 197 -14.97 13.86 -11.39
CA HIS A 197 -15.67 14.95 -12.07
C HIS A 197 -16.16 14.46 -13.44
N GLY A 198 -17.40 14.75 -13.77
CA GLY A 198 -17.98 14.40 -15.07
C GLY A 198 -17.45 15.25 -16.23
N GLN A 199 -18.03 15.07 -17.41
CA GLN A 199 -17.54 15.71 -18.64
C GLN A 199 -17.97 17.17 -18.80
N SER A 200 -18.87 17.68 -17.95
CA SER A 200 -19.32 19.06 -18.06
C SER A 200 -18.18 20.06 -17.80
N GLN A 201 -18.37 21.28 -18.33
CA GLN A 201 -17.51 22.43 -18.03
C GLN A 201 -17.96 23.19 -16.77
N GLY A 202 -19.04 22.74 -16.13
CA GLY A 202 -19.55 23.35 -14.91
C GLY A 202 -18.67 23.06 -13.70
N HIS A 203 -18.87 23.83 -12.64
CA HIS A 203 -18.28 23.53 -11.34
C HIS A 203 -18.96 22.30 -10.72
N ALA A 204 -18.22 21.60 -9.87
CA ALA A 204 -18.78 20.60 -9.00
C ALA A 204 -18.01 20.60 -7.67
N ALA A 205 -18.68 20.18 -6.61
CA ALA A 205 -18.11 20.16 -5.27
C ALA A 205 -18.49 18.87 -4.54
N VAL A 206 -17.60 18.42 -3.68
CA VAL A 206 -17.84 17.35 -2.71
C VAL A 206 -17.51 17.83 -1.30
N ARG A 207 -18.11 17.20 -0.29
CA ARG A 207 -17.86 17.49 1.12
C ARG A 207 -17.75 16.18 1.92
N GLY A 208 -16.80 16.16 2.84
CA GLY A 208 -16.67 15.12 3.86
C GLY A 208 -17.90 15.03 4.76
N LYS A 209 -18.07 13.88 5.41
CA LYS A 209 -19.16 13.63 6.36
C LYS A 209 -18.88 14.28 7.71
N CYS A 210 -17.62 14.28 8.12
CA CYS A 210 -17.23 14.71 9.46
C CYS A 210 -17.34 16.23 9.64
N GLN A 211 -17.55 16.64 10.89
CA GLN A 211 -17.61 18.03 11.31
C GLN A 211 -16.53 18.28 12.34
N TYR A 212 -15.85 19.41 12.17
CA TYR A 212 -14.69 19.78 12.98
C TYR A 212 -14.99 21.07 13.72
N SER A 213 -15.04 21.01 15.06
CA SER A 213 -15.31 22.16 15.92
C SER A 213 -14.07 22.70 16.63
N SER A 214 -13.04 21.86 16.81
CA SER A 214 -11.78 22.21 17.46
C SER A 214 -10.68 21.19 17.12
N GLY A 215 -9.43 21.50 17.48
CA GLY A 215 -8.28 20.63 17.30
C GLY A 215 -7.54 20.82 15.97
N GLN A 216 -6.55 19.96 15.73
CA GLN A 216 -5.77 19.91 14.50
C GLN A 216 -6.08 18.61 13.76
N HIS A 217 -6.54 18.74 12.51
CA HIS A 217 -6.94 17.62 11.67
C HIS A 217 -6.09 17.60 10.41
N ARG A 218 -5.59 16.43 10.03
CA ARG A 218 -4.75 16.25 8.85
C ARG A 218 -5.52 15.51 7.77
N PHE A 219 -5.60 16.12 6.60
CA PHE A 219 -6.20 15.53 5.41
C PHE A 219 -5.10 15.25 4.38
N ARG A 220 -5.22 14.13 3.68
CA ARG A 220 -4.32 13.78 2.58
C ARG A 220 -5.19 13.46 1.36
N PHE A 221 -4.95 14.19 0.29
CA PHE A 221 -5.61 13.98 -0.99
C PHE A 221 -4.58 13.49 -2.00
N LYS A 222 -5.01 12.64 -2.92
CA LYS A 222 -4.20 12.19 -4.06
C LYS A 222 -4.96 12.57 -5.33
N ILE A 223 -4.29 13.28 -6.22
CA ILE A 223 -4.81 13.59 -7.55
C ILE A 223 -4.31 12.48 -8.48
N GLU A 224 -5.20 11.61 -8.94
CA GLU A 224 -4.82 10.51 -9.85
C GLU A 224 -4.80 10.94 -11.31
N LYS A 225 -5.70 11.85 -11.68
CA LYS A 225 -5.81 12.43 -13.02
C LYS A 225 -6.37 13.83 -12.92
N LEU A 226 -5.67 14.79 -13.50
CA LEU A 226 -6.13 16.17 -13.68
C LEU A 226 -5.91 16.58 -15.13
N ASP A 227 -6.98 17.01 -15.79
CA ASP A 227 -6.91 17.57 -17.13
C ASP A 227 -6.35 19.00 -17.04
N ALA A 228 -5.48 19.40 -17.98
CA ALA A 228 -4.85 20.72 -17.99
C ALA A 228 -5.84 21.89 -18.08
N SER A 229 -7.06 21.63 -18.59
CA SER A 229 -8.15 22.61 -18.64
C SER A 229 -8.97 22.69 -17.36
N LYS A 230 -8.72 21.81 -16.40
CA LYS A 230 -9.47 21.70 -15.15
C LYS A 230 -8.65 22.22 -13.98
N TRP A 231 -9.38 22.69 -12.97
CA TRP A 231 -8.84 23.27 -11.75
C TRP A 231 -9.44 22.56 -10.55
N VAL A 232 -8.66 22.41 -9.48
CA VAL A 232 -9.11 21.82 -8.22
C VAL A 232 -8.89 22.81 -7.08
N PHE A 233 -9.87 22.87 -6.18
CA PHE A 233 -9.84 23.63 -4.95
C PHE A 233 -10.00 22.69 -3.75
N PHE A 234 -9.12 22.82 -2.76
CA PHE A 234 -9.24 22.14 -1.47
C PHE A 234 -9.46 23.20 -0.39
N GLY A 235 -10.45 22.99 0.46
CA GLY A 235 -10.77 23.96 1.48
C GLY A 235 -11.77 23.50 2.51
N ILE A 236 -12.06 24.43 3.41
CA ILE A 236 -12.98 24.27 4.52
C ILE A 236 -14.16 25.22 4.36
N LYS A 237 -15.28 24.80 4.95
CA LYS A 237 -16.55 25.51 4.88
C LYS A 237 -17.37 25.26 6.16
N PRO A 238 -18.04 26.29 6.70
CA PRO A 238 -19.00 26.12 7.79
C PRO A 238 -20.15 25.20 7.39
N LYS A 239 -20.59 24.35 8.33
CA LYS A 239 -21.74 23.44 8.11
C LYS A 239 -22.99 24.15 7.61
N VAL A 240 -23.27 25.33 8.16
CA VAL A 240 -24.47 26.14 7.85
C VAL A 240 -24.52 26.61 6.40
N ALA A 241 -23.39 26.61 5.70
CA ALA A 241 -23.35 27.11 4.35
C ALA A 241 -23.82 26.01 3.34
N PRO A 242 -24.73 26.35 2.42
CA PRO A 242 -25.40 25.39 1.55
C PRO A 242 -24.41 24.71 0.62
N MET A 243 -24.60 23.43 0.33
CA MET A 243 -23.76 22.73 -0.64
C MET A 243 -24.16 23.15 -2.06
N MET A 244 -23.23 23.76 -2.78
CA MET A 244 -23.44 24.26 -4.15
C MET A 244 -22.29 23.83 -5.05
N ALA A 245 -22.56 23.70 -6.35
CA ALA A 245 -21.58 23.28 -7.34
C ALA A 245 -20.36 24.23 -7.37
N ASP A 246 -20.58 25.53 -7.23
CA ASP A 246 -19.58 26.61 -7.19
C ASP A 246 -19.17 26.98 -5.76
N SER A 247 -19.21 26.03 -4.82
CA SER A 247 -18.98 26.30 -3.39
C SER A 247 -17.70 27.09 -3.07
N ALA A 248 -16.67 26.98 -3.92
CA ALA A 248 -15.41 27.73 -3.81
C ALA A 248 -15.61 29.25 -3.87
N ASN A 249 -16.61 29.75 -4.62
CA ASN A 249 -16.86 31.17 -4.81
C ASN A 249 -17.76 31.78 -3.73
N THR A 250 -18.14 31.00 -2.71
CA THR A 250 -18.98 31.50 -1.62
C THR A 250 -18.14 32.22 -0.58
N ASN A 251 -18.71 33.27 0.04
CA ASN A 251 -18.05 34.05 1.10
C ASN A 251 -17.74 33.28 2.40
N THR A 252 -17.92 31.96 2.39
CA THR A 252 -17.65 31.06 3.52
C THR A 252 -16.58 30.01 3.19
N ALA A 253 -16.05 30.02 1.97
CA ALA A 253 -15.02 29.11 1.53
C ALA A 253 -13.62 29.67 1.81
N TYR A 254 -12.76 28.83 2.38
CA TYR A 254 -11.36 29.12 2.63
C TYR A 254 -10.52 27.94 2.20
N GLY A 255 -9.43 28.17 1.48
CA GLY A 255 -8.59 27.07 1.04
C GLY A 255 -7.57 27.48 0.00
N TRP A 256 -7.01 26.48 -0.66
CA TRP A 256 -5.97 26.64 -1.66
C TRP A 256 -6.33 25.87 -2.92
N ALA A 257 -5.69 26.25 -4.01
CA ALA A 257 -5.93 25.70 -5.32
C ALA A 257 -4.65 25.64 -6.15
N GLY A 258 -4.79 25.13 -7.38
CA GLY A 258 -3.75 25.19 -8.40
C GLY A 258 -3.34 26.63 -8.75
N GLY A 259 -2.27 26.79 -9.54
CA GLY A 259 -1.88 28.11 -10.07
C GLY A 259 -1.54 29.18 -9.03
N ASN A 260 -0.96 28.80 -7.89
CA ASN A 260 -0.55 29.70 -6.79
C ASN A 260 -1.70 30.55 -6.21
N ALA A 261 -2.93 30.02 -6.25
CA ALA A 261 -4.10 30.72 -5.74
C ALA A 261 -4.55 30.21 -4.37
N VAL A 262 -4.87 31.16 -3.51
CA VAL A 262 -5.54 30.94 -2.22
C VAL A 262 -6.91 31.60 -2.29
N LEU A 263 -7.95 30.95 -1.78
CA LEU A 263 -9.28 31.54 -1.67
C LEU A 263 -9.55 31.92 -0.22
N LEU A 264 -9.84 33.19 0.03
CA LEU A 264 -10.21 33.73 1.33
C LEU A 264 -11.61 34.35 1.22
N ASN A 265 -12.58 33.84 1.97
CA ASN A 265 -13.99 34.25 1.84
C ASN A 265 -14.48 34.20 0.38
N GLY A 266 -14.15 33.13 -0.34
CA GLY A 266 -14.52 32.95 -1.75
C GLY A 266 -13.88 33.93 -2.74
N VAL A 267 -12.94 34.77 -2.29
CA VAL A 267 -12.18 35.69 -3.15
C VAL A 267 -10.82 35.08 -3.43
N VAL A 268 -10.46 34.98 -4.71
CA VAL A 268 -9.15 34.50 -5.15
C VAL A 268 -8.07 35.53 -4.83
N GLN A 269 -7.01 35.07 -4.18
CA GLN A 269 -5.81 35.81 -3.82
C GLN A 269 -4.61 35.15 -4.50
N SER A 270 -3.99 35.85 -5.43
CA SER A 270 -2.76 35.38 -6.10
C SER A 270 -1.54 35.66 -5.23
N ASN A 271 -0.63 34.68 -5.11
CA ASN A 271 0.63 34.80 -4.36
C ASN A 271 0.44 35.21 -2.88
N TYR A 272 -0.67 34.82 -2.27
CA TYR A 272 -0.96 35.13 -0.87
C TYR A 272 0.14 34.56 0.05
N ASN A 273 0.85 35.43 0.79
CA ASN A 273 1.97 35.08 1.67
C ASN A 273 3.06 34.22 1.00
N GLY A 274 3.30 34.39 -0.31
CA GLY A 274 4.30 33.60 -1.04
C GLY A 274 3.90 32.15 -1.29
N TYR A 275 2.61 31.80 -1.14
CA TYR A 275 2.10 30.48 -1.48
C TYR A 275 2.47 30.10 -2.92
N THR A 276 3.10 28.94 -3.05
CA THR A 276 3.44 28.30 -4.31
C THR A 276 2.73 26.94 -4.32
N SER A 277 1.91 26.71 -5.33
CA SER A 277 1.14 25.48 -5.48
C SER A 277 2.06 24.34 -5.91
N ASP A 278 1.96 23.22 -5.20
CA ASP A 278 2.62 21.95 -5.50
C ASP A 278 1.64 20.92 -6.09
N MET A 279 0.39 21.31 -6.37
CA MET A 279 -0.65 20.40 -6.87
C MET A 279 -0.33 19.77 -8.23
N GLU A 280 0.52 20.41 -9.02
CA GLU A 280 0.95 19.93 -10.34
C GLU A 280 2.21 19.05 -10.26
N ILE A 281 2.85 18.94 -9.09
CA ILE A 281 4.08 18.18 -8.90
C ILE A 281 3.74 16.81 -8.27
N SER A 282 3.84 15.77 -9.09
CA SER A 282 3.69 14.39 -8.60
C SER A 282 4.89 14.00 -7.72
N ASN A 283 4.62 13.46 -6.53
CA ASN A 283 5.61 12.78 -5.66
C ASN A 283 6.72 13.63 -5.01
N ILE A 284 6.44 14.84 -4.51
CA ILE A 284 7.34 15.43 -3.51
C ILE A 284 6.95 14.89 -2.13
N PHE A 285 7.65 13.84 -1.69
CA PHE A 285 7.75 13.54 -0.26
C PHE A 285 9.04 14.21 0.23
N GLU A 286 8.93 15.33 0.94
CA GLU A 286 9.92 15.71 1.95
C GLU A 286 9.59 15.03 3.28
#